data_AF-A0A1F4X1P1-F1
#
_entry.id   AF-A0A1F4X1P1-F1
#
_cell.length_a   1.000
_cell.length_b   1.000
_cell.length_c   1.000
_cell.angle_alpha   90.00
_cell.angle_beta   90.00
_cell.angle_gamma   90.00
#
_symmetry.space_group_name_H-M   'P 1'
#
loop_
_entity.id
_entity.type
_entity.pdbx_description
1 polymer ?
#
loop_
_entity_poly.entity_id
_entity_poly.type
_entity_poly.pdbx_seq_one_letter_code
_entity_poly.pdbx_strand_id
1 'polypeptide(L)'
;MENVSVRLAKFFDKNTGKMDQAVEEFVYSTNQLKGFIQNNKDKLENTIDKWNRLTTTLEDVSASMKKLSDKINNGEGSLGQLVNDSTLYVDLKRTIKNADDLITDIKKNPKKYLKLEIF
;
A
#
# COMPACT_ATOMS: atom_id res chain seq x y z
N MET A 1 -56.40 28.15 19.42
CA MET A 1 -55.56 27.05 19.92
C MET A 1 -55.14 26.20 18.73
N GLU A 2 -53.85 25.86 18.59
CA GLU A 2 -53.38 24.99 17.51
C GLU A 2 -53.91 23.55 17.74
N ASN A 3 -54.64 23.00 16.77
CA ASN A 3 -55.17 21.65 16.89
C ASN A 3 -54.07 20.59 16.65
N VAL A 4 -54.37 19.34 17.00
CA VAL A 4 -53.40 18.22 16.90
C VAL A 4 -52.89 18.04 15.48
N SER A 5 -53.75 18.17 14.46
CA SER A 5 -53.39 17.99 13.06
C SER A 5 -52.34 19.00 12.58
N VAL A 6 -52.48 20.27 12.98
CA VAL A 6 -51.50 21.32 12.61
C VAL A 6 -50.14 21.06 13.28
N ARG A 7 -50.12 20.62 14.55
CA ARG A 7 -48.87 20.26 15.23
C ARG A 7 -48.18 19.08 14.58
N LEU A 8 -48.95 18.07 14.15
CA LEU A 8 -48.43 16.88 13.50
C LEU A 8 -47.83 17.21 12.12
N ALA A 9 -48.49 18.06 11.33
CA ALA A 9 -47.96 18.53 10.07
C ALA A 9 -46.61 19.25 10.24
N LYS A 10 -46.52 20.21 11.19
CA LYS A 10 -45.25 20.91 11.49
C LYS A 10 -44.14 19.96 11.96
N PHE A 11 -44.49 18.94 12.72
CA PHE A 11 -43.53 17.92 13.16
C PHE A 11 -42.97 17.12 11.98
N PHE A 12 -43.85 16.67 11.06
CA PHE A 12 -43.42 15.96 9.87
C PHE A 12 -42.57 16.82 8.96
N ASP A 13 -42.99 18.06 8.67
CA ASP A 13 -42.21 18.98 7.83
C ASP A 13 -40.80 19.22 8.39
N LYS A 14 -40.70 19.44 9.72
CA LYS A 14 -39.42 19.60 10.40
C LYS A 14 -38.55 18.35 10.30
N ASN A 15 -39.14 17.17 10.45
CA ASN A 15 -38.40 15.92 10.37
C ASN A 15 -37.97 15.58 8.94
N THR A 16 -38.81 15.87 7.94
CA THR A 16 -38.46 15.73 6.53
C THR A 16 -37.24 16.59 6.21
N GLY A 17 -37.25 17.87 6.60
CA GLY A 17 -36.09 18.75 6.36
C GLY A 17 -34.80 18.29 7.04
N LYS A 18 -34.88 17.77 8.27
CA LYS A 18 -33.71 17.17 8.94
C LYS A 18 -33.23 15.89 8.25
N MET A 19 -34.16 15.10 7.72
CA MET A 19 -33.82 13.87 7.01
C MET A 19 -33.13 14.17 5.69
N ASP A 20 -33.59 15.19 4.97
CA ASP A 20 -32.95 15.67 3.74
C ASP A 20 -31.51 16.12 4.02
N GLN A 21 -31.29 16.91 5.08
CA GLN A 21 -29.96 17.33 5.52
C GLN A 21 -29.06 16.13 5.87
N ALA A 22 -29.57 15.17 6.62
CA ALA A 22 -28.81 13.97 6.98
C ALA A 22 -28.42 13.13 5.74
N VAL A 23 -29.30 13.05 4.74
CA VAL A 23 -29.01 12.37 3.47
C VAL A 23 -27.93 13.12 2.70
N GLU A 24 -27.99 14.45 2.63
CA GLU A 24 -26.96 15.25 1.98
C GLU A 24 -25.59 15.09 2.65
N GLU A 25 -25.52 15.17 3.98
CA GLU A 25 -24.30 14.96 4.77
C GLU A 25 -23.73 13.54 4.58
N PHE A 26 -24.62 12.54 4.53
CA PHE A 26 -24.23 11.14 4.30
C PHE A 26 -23.67 10.94 2.89
N VAL A 27 -24.29 11.53 1.87
CA VAL A 27 -23.81 11.48 0.48
C VAL A 27 -22.45 12.18 0.37
N TYR A 28 -22.29 13.35 0.99
CA TYR A 28 -21.01 14.05 1.04
C TYR A 28 -19.92 13.19 1.69
N SER A 29 -20.20 12.64 2.87
CA SER A 29 -19.27 11.76 3.61
C SER A 29 -18.89 10.52 2.79
N THR A 30 -19.86 9.92 2.10
CA THR A 30 -19.62 8.76 1.21
C THR A 30 -18.71 9.12 0.05
N ASN A 31 -18.87 10.32 -0.53
CA ASN A 31 -17.99 10.80 -1.59
C ASN A 31 -16.56 11.07 -1.08
N GLN A 32 -16.41 11.63 0.13
CA GLN A 32 -15.11 11.80 0.79
C GLN A 32 -14.43 10.44 1.04
N LEU A 33 -15.18 9.47 1.55
CA LEU A 33 -14.68 8.10 1.78
C LEU A 33 -14.21 7.45 0.48
N LYS A 34 -14.97 7.60 -0.62
CA LYS A 34 -14.57 7.12 -1.95
C LYS A 34 -13.26 7.78 -2.41
N GLY A 35 -13.12 9.08 -2.20
CA GLY A 35 -11.88 9.82 -2.51
C GLY A 35 -10.68 9.31 -1.72
N PHE A 36 -10.83 9.08 -0.42
CA PHE A 36 -9.79 8.50 0.44
C PHE A 36 -9.35 7.11 -0.02
N ILE A 37 -10.33 6.24 -0.33
CA ILE A 37 -10.07 4.88 -0.86
C ILE A 37 -9.25 4.95 -2.16
N GLN A 38 -9.63 5.83 -3.09
CA GLN A 38 -8.93 6.00 -4.36
C GLN A 38 -7.50 6.50 -4.14
N ASN A 39 -7.32 7.55 -3.34
CA ASN A 39 -5.99 8.11 -3.06
C ASN A 39 -5.06 7.07 -2.41
N ASN A 40 -5.58 6.25 -1.50
CA ASN A 40 -4.79 5.20 -0.86
C ASN A 40 -4.47 4.04 -1.81
N LYS A 41 -5.41 3.68 -2.70
CA LYS A 41 -5.15 2.72 -3.78
C LYS A 41 -4.00 3.20 -4.66
N ASP A 42 -4.03 4.45 -5.11
CA ASP A 42 -2.99 5.00 -5.98
C ASP A 42 -1.62 5.07 -5.27
N LYS A 43 -1.59 5.42 -3.98
CA LYS A 43 -0.36 5.38 -3.17
C LYS A 43 0.21 3.96 -3.03
N LEU A 44 -0.66 2.96 -2.86
CA LEU A 44 -0.25 1.55 -2.79
C LEU A 44 0.32 1.07 -4.12
N GLU A 45 -0.35 1.36 -5.24
CA GLU A 45 0.14 1.00 -6.58
C GLU A 45 1.53 1.61 -6.84
N ASN A 46 1.70 2.91 -6.59
CA ASN A 46 3.00 3.58 -6.72
C ASN A 46 4.09 2.99 -5.81
N THR A 47 3.72 2.55 -4.61
CA THR A 47 4.65 1.91 -3.67
C THR A 47 5.06 0.53 -4.20
N ILE A 48 4.12 -0.27 -4.68
CA ILE A 48 4.37 -1.57 -5.30
C ILE A 48 5.31 -1.43 -6.49
N ASP A 49 5.12 -0.41 -7.34
CA ASP A 49 5.99 -0.18 -8.50
C ASP A 49 7.42 0.20 -8.11
N LYS A 50 7.59 1.05 -7.09
CA LYS A 50 8.92 1.35 -6.52
C LYS A 50 9.59 0.10 -5.96
N TRP A 51 8.83 -0.76 -5.28
CA TRP A 51 9.33 -2.02 -4.75
C TRP A 51 9.71 -3.03 -5.83
N ASN A 52 8.93 -3.15 -6.90
CA ASN A 52 9.28 -3.96 -8.07
C ASN A 52 10.63 -3.51 -8.65
N ARG A 53 10.81 -2.19 -8.85
CA ARG A 53 12.06 -1.61 -9.38
C ARG A 53 13.25 -1.82 -8.44
N LEU A 54 13.04 -1.69 -7.13
CA LEU A 54 14.08 -2.00 -6.14
C LEU A 54 14.48 -3.47 -6.22
N THR A 55 13.50 -4.38 -6.31
CA THR A 55 13.73 -5.82 -6.41
C THR A 55 14.59 -6.14 -7.64
N THR A 56 14.24 -5.61 -8.82
CA THR A 56 15.06 -5.76 -10.04
C THR A 56 16.48 -5.18 -9.86
N THR A 57 16.61 -4.02 -9.23
CA THR A 57 17.93 -3.42 -8.97
C THR A 57 18.79 -4.30 -8.06
N LEU A 58 18.18 -4.89 -7.03
CA LEU A 58 18.87 -5.79 -6.12
C LEU A 58 19.26 -7.11 -6.80
N GLU A 59 18.45 -7.61 -7.72
CA GLU A 59 18.81 -8.76 -8.58
C GLU A 59 20.04 -8.46 -9.44
N ASP A 60 20.10 -7.28 -10.07
CA ASP A 60 21.25 -6.84 -10.87
C ASP A 60 22.52 -6.69 -10.03
N VAL A 61 22.41 -6.14 -8.82
CA VAL A 61 23.52 -6.03 -7.86
C VAL A 61 23.98 -7.44 -7.44
N SER A 62 23.04 -8.34 -7.12
CA SER A 62 23.34 -9.71 -6.74
C SER A 62 24.08 -10.46 -7.85
N ALA A 63 23.66 -10.29 -9.11
CA ALA A 63 24.32 -10.86 -10.28
C ALA A 63 25.73 -10.28 -10.50
N SER A 64 25.90 -8.97 -10.29
CA SER A 64 27.19 -8.29 -10.39
C SER A 64 28.17 -8.74 -9.30
N MET A 65 27.68 -8.88 -8.06
CA MET A 65 28.45 -9.43 -6.95
C MET A 65 28.88 -10.87 -7.22
N LYS A 66 28.00 -11.71 -7.77
CA LYS A 66 28.35 -13.08 -8.17
C LYS A 66 29.50 -13.08 -9.19
N LYS A 67 29.40 -12.27 -10.25
CA LYS A 67 30.48 -12.13 -11.25
C LYS A 67 31.79 -11.65 -10.65
N LEU A 68 31.75 -10.73 -9.69
CA LEU A 68 32.93 -10.26 -8.97
C LEU A 68 33.54 -11.39 -8.12
N SER A 69 32.72 -12.13 -7.39
CA SER A 69 33.15 -13.28 -6.59
C SER A 69 33.76 -14.38 -7.45
N ASP A 70 33.17 -14.68 -8.62
CA ASP A 70 33.71 -15.67 -9.56
C ASP A 70 35.09 -15.24 -10.11
N LYS A 71 35.27 -13.96 -10.43
CA LYS A 71 36.58 -13.41 -10.86
C LYS A 71 37.64 -13.49 -9.76
N ILE A 72 37.23 -13.22 -8.52
CA ILE A 72 38.07 -13.31 -7.32
C ILE A 72 38.51 -14.76 -7.06
N ASN A 73 37.57 -15.70 -7.10
CA ASN A 73 37.84 -17.13 -6.88
C ASN A 73 38.74 -17.76 -7.96
N ASN A 74 38.78 -17.17 -9.17
CA ASN A 74 39.63 -17.61 -10.27
C ASN A 74 41.08 -17.08 -10.21
N GLY A 75 41.47 -16.31 -9.17
CA GLY A 75 42.88 -16.17 -8.79
C GLY A 75 43.69 -15.01 -9.37
N GLU A 76 43.08 -13.93 -9.88
CA GLU A 76 43.84 -12.72 -10.26
C GLU A 76 43.89 -11.68 -9.13
N GLY A 77 44.90 -11.80 -8.25
CA GLY A 77 45.37 -10.72 -7.38
C GLY A 77 45.02 -10.81 -5.88
N SER A 78 45.79 -10.08 -5.06
CA SER A 78 45.73 -10.00 -3.59
C SER A 78 44.37 -9.55 -2.99
N LEU A 79 43.43 -9.11 -3.84
CA LEU A 79 42.04 -8.83 -3.48
C LEU A 79 41.21 -10.09 -3.23
N GLY A 80 41.65 -11.25 -3.73
CA GLY A 80 40.88 -12.49 -3.62
C GLY A 80 40.77 -13.06 -2.19
N GLN A 81 41.64 -12.64 -1.28
CA GLN A 81 41.59 -13.02 0.14
C GLN A 81 40.71 -12.09 0.99
N LEU A 82 40.24 -10.95 0.45
CA LEU A 82 39.54 -9.90 1.24
C LEU A 82 38.01 -9.92 1.10
N VAL A 83 37.43 -10.49 0.02
CA VAL A 83 36.00 -10.32 -0.33
C VAL A 83 35.19 -11.63 -0.24
N ASN A 84 35.65 -12.61 0.53
CA ASN A 84 34.90 -13.86 0.73
C ASN A 84 33.96 -13.78 1.94
N ASP A 85 33.12 -12.75 2.01
CA ASP A 85 32.03 -12.75 2.98
C ASP A 85 30.71 -13.07 2.28
N SER A 86 30.50 -14.38 2.09
CA SER A 86 29.31 -15.00 1.50
C SER A 86 27.98 -14.58 2.16
N THR A 87 28.04 -13.95 3.34
CA THR A 87 26.90 -13.47 4.12
C THR A 87 26.09 -12.41 3.37
N LEU A 88 26.75 -11.44 2.74
CA LEU A 88 26.05 -10.32 2.07
C LEU A 88 25.20 -10.81 0.88
N TYR A 89 25.72 -11.74 0.08
CA TYR A 89 24.97 -12.32 -1.04
C TYR A 89 23.73 -13.08 -0.55
N VAL A 90 23.89 -13.87 0.51
CA VAL A 90 22.81 -14.67 1.09
C VAL A 90 21.73 -13.76 1.69
N ASP A 91 22.12 -12.71 2.41
CA ASP A 91 21.20 -11.76 3.03
C ASP A 91 20.46 -10.91 1.99
N LEU A 92 21.16 -10.49 0.93
CA LEU A 92 20.56 -9.79 -0.20
C LEU A 92 19.52 -10.66 -0.91
N LYS A 93 19.87 -11.91 -1.21
CA LYS A 93 18.94 -12.87 -1.84
C LYS A 93 17.71 -13.12 -0.98
N ARG A 94 17.88 -13.23 0.35
CA ARG A 94 16.76 -13.38 1.29
C ARG A 94 15.87 -12.15 1.31
N THR A 95 16.46 -10.96 1.27
CA THR A 95 15.73 -9.69 1.24
C THR A 95 14.90 -9.55 -0.04
N ILE A 96 15.49 -9.87 -1.20
CA ILE A 96 14.79 -9.92 -2.50
C ILE A 96 13.59 -10.87 -2.44
N LYS A 97 13.79 -12.08 -1.91
CA LYS A 97 12.71 -13.06 -1.78
C LYS A 97 11.57 -12.56 -0.90
N ASN A 98 11.89 -11.99 0.27
CA ASN A 98 10.87 -11.46 1.18
C ASN A 98 10.10 -10.29 0.55
N ALA A 99 10.78 -9.45 -0.24
CA ALA A 99 10.15 -8.37 -0.98
C ALA A 99 9.16 -8.89 -2.03
N ASP A 100 9.55 -9.89 -2.82
CA ASP A 100 8.70 -10.50 -3.84
C ASP A 100 7.46 -11.19 -3.22
N ASP A 101 7.66 -11.90 -2.10
CA ASP A 101 6.57 -12.54 -1.34
C ASP A 101 5.55 -11.48 -0.84
N LEU A 102 6.03 -10.33 -0.34
CA LEU A 102 5.18 -9.22 0.11
C LEU A 102 4.40 -8.58 -1.06
N ILE A 103 5.07 -8.29 -2.17
CA ILE A 103 4.44 -7.72 -3.37
C ILE A 103 3.33 -8.66 -3.87
N THR A 104 3.61 -9.97 -3.86
CA THR A 104 2.66 -10.99 -4.25
C THR A 104 1.45 -11.02 -3.31
N ASP A 105 1.63 -10.92 -1.99
CA ASP A 105 0.50 -10.87 -1.05
C ASP A 105 -0.34 -9.61 -1.23
N ILE A 106 0.28 -8.44 -1.44
CA ILE A 106 -0.44 -7.19 -1.68
C ILE A 106 -1.25 -7.28 -2.98
N LYS A 107 -0.66 -7.82 -4.06
CA LYS A 107 -1.37 -8.01 -5.35
C LYS A 107 -2.56 -8.97 -5.23
N LYS A 108 -2.42 -10.05 -4.45
CA LYS A 108 -3.49 -11.04 -4.25
C LYS A 108 -4.57 -10.55 -3.28
N ASN A 109 -4.18 -9.82 -2.23
CA ASN A 109 -5.05 -9.44 -1.12
C ASN A 109 -5.01 -7.93 -0.83
N PRO A 110 -5.33 -7.05 -1.79
CA PRO A 110 -5.19 -5.60 -1.61
C PRO A 110 -6.04 -5.05 -0.46
N LYS A 111 -7.20 -5.67 -0.18
CA LYS A 111 -8.10 -5.28 0.92
C LYS A 111 -7.47 -5.41 2.32
N LYS A 112 -6.53 -6.34 2.53
CA LYS A 112 -5.85 -6.56 3.82
C LYS A 112 -5.00 -5.35 4.25
N TYR A 113 -4.53 -4.58 3.27
CA TYR A 113 -3.61 -3.45 3.47
C TYR A 113 -4.30 -2.08 3.39
N LEU A 114 -5.56 -2.05 2.95
CA LEU A 114 -6.39 -0.86 2.91
C LEU A 114 -7.22 -0.79 4.21
N LYS A 115 -6.64 -0.20 5.27
CA LYS A 115 -7.42 0.12 6.48
C LYS A 115 -8.19 1.42 6.26
N LEU A 116 -9.51 1.35 6.41
CA LEU A 116 -10.40 2.51 6.42
C LEU A 116 -10.61 2.92 7.87
N GLU A 117 -9.92 3.97 8.31
CA GLU A 117 -10.26 4.66 9.55
C GLU A 117 -11.40 5.63 9.23
N ILE A 118 -12.59 5.29 9.71
CA ILE A 118 -13.79 6.12 9.63
C ILE A 118 -13.76 7.03 10.86
N PHE A 119 -13.66 8.34 10.62
CA PHE A 119 -13.85 9.39 11.62
C PHE A 119 -15.17 10.10 11.35
#